data_AF-A0A3V2NXS3-F1
#
_entry.id   AF-A0A3V2NXS3-F1
#
_cell.length_a   1.000
_cell.length_b   1.000
_cell.length_c   1.000
_cell.angle_alpha   90.00
_cell.angle_beta   90.00
_cell.angle_gamma   90.00
#
_symmetry.space_group_name_H-M   'P 1'
#
loop_
_entity.id
_entity.type
_entity.pdbx_description
1 polymer ?
#
loop_
_entity_poly.entity_id
_entity_poly.type
_entity_poly.pdbx_seq_one_letter_code
_entity_poly.pdbx_strand_id
1 'polypeptide(L)' 'MNKRRITRRHRRTHLSSPPTLKELIQSEIGDLFAGFGSPGEPETPEAIQRELMMRIDNVFDFFLNQ' A
#
# COMPACT_ATOMS: atom_id res chain seq x y z
N MET A 1 45.05 14.44 -7.68
CA MET A 1 43.68 14.98 -7.82
C MET A 1 42.69 14.04 -7.15
N ASN A 2 42.07 14.48 -6.05
CA ASN A 2 41.31 13.65 -5.11
C ASN A 2 39.91 13.30 -5.65
N LYS A 3 39.64 12.01 -5.88
CA LYS A 3 38.29 11.51 -6.17
C LYS A 3 37.48 11.47 -4.87
N ARG A 4 36.73 12.55 -4.60
CA ARG A 4 35.83 12.63 -3.44
C ARG A 4 34.69 11.62 -3.65
N ARG A 5 34.71 10.56 -2.86
CA ARG A 5 33.70 9.51 -2.84
C ARG A 5 32.45 10.09 -2.18
N ILE A 6 31.45 10.48 -2.98
CA ILE A 6 30.15 10.94 -2.49
C ILE A 6 29.43 9.73 -1.89
N THR A 7 29.50 9.57 -0.58
CA THR A 7 28.62 8.63 0.13
C THR A 7 27.24 9.28 0.20
N ARG A 8 26.37 8.94 -0.76
CA ARG A 8 24.94 9.23 -0.69
C ARG A 8 24.38 8.41 0.49
N ARG A 9 24.45 8.96 1.70
CA ARG A 9 23.75 8.42 2.86
C ARG A 9 22.28 8.47 2.50
N HIS A 10 21.70 7.31 2.14
CA HIS A 10 20.26 7.14 2.21
C HIS A 10 19.89 7.40 3.67
N ARG A 11 19.40 8.61 3.90
CA ARG A 11 18.73 9.00 5.14
C ARG A 11 17.55 8.03 5.24
N ARG A 12 17.72 6.96 6.03
CA ARG A 12 16.65 6.04 6.39
C ARG A 12 15.65 6.88 7.18
N THR A 13 14.65 7.39 6.49
CA THR A 13 13.61 8.19 7.09
C THR A 13 12.76 7.29 7.95
N HIS A 14 12.74 7.63 9.24
CA HIS A 14 11.74 7.31 10.25
C HIS A 14 11.58 5.84 10.66
N LEU A 15 11.98 5.55 11.91
CA LEU A 15 11.32 4.54 12.73
C LEU A 15 9.88 5.01 12.96
N SER A 16 9.00 4.85 11.97
CA SER A 16 7.56 4.91 12.21
C SER A 16 7.18 3.64 12.95
N SER A 17 6.34 3.76 13.98
CA SER A 17 5.65 2.60 14.56
C SER A 17 5.05 1.73 13.46
N PRO A 18 4.90 0.41 13.67
CA PRO A 18 4.20 -0.45 12.72
C PRO A 18 2.86 0.18 12.37
N PRO A 19 2.47 0.20 11.08
CA PRO A 19 1.18 0.74 10.69
C PRO A 19 0.07 0.00 11.44
N THR A 20 -0.88 0.77 11.95
CA THR A 20 -2.08 0.22 12.57
C THR A 20 -2.94 -0.48 11.52
N LEU A 21 -3.76 -1.44 11.94
CA LEU A 21 -4.74 -2.09 11.05
C LEU A 21 -5.62 -1.07 10.30
N LYS A 22 -6.00 0.03 10.99
CA LYS A 22 -6.79 1.11 10.39
C LYS A 22 -6.03 1.77 9.22
N GLU A 23 -4.74 2.05 9.39
CA GLU A 23 -3.91 2.66 8.33
C GLU A 23 -3.76 1.73 7.14
N LEU A 24 -3.60 0.42 7.37
CA LEU A 24 -3.52 -0.58 6.31
C LEU A 24 -4.82 -0.65 5.49
N ILE A 25 -5.98 -0.72 6.16
CA ILE A 25 -7.30 -0.73 5.48
C ILE A 25 -7.51 0.55 4.68
N GLN A 26 -7.17 1.71 5.25
CA GLN A 26 -7.31 2.99 4.55
C GLN A 26 -6.40 3.09 3.32
N SER A 27 -5.17 2.54 3.39
CA SER A 27 -4.26 2.46 2.25
C SER A 27 -4.86 1.61 1.14
N GLU A 28 -5.34 0.39 1.43
CA GLU A 28 -5.91 -0.50 0.41
C GLU A 28 -7.13 0.09 -0.29
N ILE A 29 -7.99 0.79 0.44
CA ILE A 29 -9.12 1.52 -0.16
C ILE A 29 -8.59 2.61 -1.10
N GLY A 30 -7.61 3.39 -0.67
CA GLY A 30 -6.98 4.42 -1.50
C GLY A 30 -6.34 3.85 -2.77
N ASP A 31 -5.62 2.74 -2.63
CA ASP A 31 -4.91 2.07 -3.72
C ASP A 31 -5.89 1.42 -4.72
N LEU A 32 -7.03 0.89 -4.26
CA LEU A 32 -8.10 0.41 -5.13
C LEU A 32 -8.65 1.53 -6.02
N PHE A 33 -8.93 2.70 -5.44
CA PHE A 33 -9.52 3.81 -6.19
C PHE A 33 -8.50 4.64 -6.97
N ALA A 34 -7.21 4.51 -6.69
CA ALA A 34 -6.16 5.17 -7.46
C ALA A 34 -6.12 4.71 -8.93
N GLY A 35 -6.49 3.44 -9.19
CA GLY A 35 -6.62 2.89 -10.54
C GLY A 35 -7.94 3.20 -11.22
N PHE A 36 -8.96 3.70 -10.50
CA PHE A 36 -10.33 3.78 -10.98
C PHE A 36 -10.47 4.54 -12.31
N GLY A 37 -11.08 3.89 -13.31
CA GLY A 37 -11.20 4.43 -14.67
C GLY A 37 -10.01 4.11 -15.59
N SER A 38 -9.01 3.36 -15.12
CA SER A 38 -7.95 2.81 -15.98
C SER A 38 -8.43 1.58 -16.74
N PRO A 39 -7.96 1.35 -17.98
CA PRO A 39 -8.34 0.18 -18.76
C PRO A 39 -7.92 -1.11 -18.04
N GLY A 40 -8.88 -2.01 -17.79
CA GLY A 40 -8.66 -3.29 -17.11
C GLY A 40 -9.08 -3.34 -15.64
N GLU A 41 -9.52 -2.21 -15.08
CA GLU A 41 -10.06 -2.14 -13.71
C GLU A 41 -11.54 -2.57 -13.64
N PRO A 42 -12.03 -2.98 -12.46
CA PRO A 42 -13.44 -3.32 -12.29
C PRO A 42 -14.33 -2.09 -12.50
N GLU A 43 -15.19 -2.16 -13.53
CA GLU A 43 -16.08 -1.05 -13.91
C GLU A 43 -17.45 -1.11 -13.20
N THR A 44 -17.91 -2.31 -12.80
CA THR A 44 -19.21 -2.45 -12.12
C THR A 44 -19.07 -2.32 -10.61
N PRO A 45 -20.07 -1.72 -9.92
CA PRO A 45 -20.08 -1.63 -8.46
C PRO A 45 -19.85 -2.97 -7.76
N GLU A 46 -20.39 -4.05 -8.30
CA GLU A 46 -20.25 -5.40 -7.74
C GLU A 46 -18.83 -5.92 -7.85
N ALA A 47 -18.15 -5.65 -8.97
CA ALA A 47 -16.76 -6.05 -9.17
C ALA A 47 -15.82 -5.25 -8.24
N ILE A 48 -16.04 -3.95 -8.12
CA ILE A 48 -15.30 -3.08 -7.19
C ILE A 48 -15.50 -3.56 -5.74
N GLN A 49 -16.73 -3.87 -5.36
CA GLN A 49 -17.04 -4.36 -4.02
C GLN A 49 -16.35 -5.70 -3.73
N ARG A 50 -16.37 -6.64 -4.68
CA ARG A 50 -15.70 -7.94 -4.53
C ARG A 50 -14.20 -7.80 -4.37
N GLU A 51 -13.58 -6.97 -5.20
CA GLU A 51 -12.15 -6.69 -5.12
C GLU A 51 -11.78 -6.04 -3.78
N LEU A 52 -12.57 -5.06 -3.34
CA LEU A 52 -12.36 -4.41 -2.04
C LEU A 52 -12.45 -5.40 -0.87
N MET A 53 -13.46 -6.27 -0.87
CA MET A 53 -13.62 -7.28 0.19
C MET A 53 -12.42 -8.23 0.23
N MET A 54 -11.95 -8.71 -0.93
CA MET A 54 -10.77 -9.58 -1.01
C MET A 54 -9.51 -8.90 -0.48
N ARG A 55 -9.27 -7.63 -0.83
CA ARG A 55 -8.10 -6.88 -0.34
C ARG A 55 -8.14 -6.64 1.16
N ILE A 56 -9.32 -6.35 1.70
CA ILE A 56 -9.50 -6.20 3.15
C ILE A 56 -9.22 -7.53 3.87
N ASP A 57 -9.73 -8.66 3.36
CA ASP A 57 -9.45 -9.98 3.94
C ASP A 57 -7.94 -10.28 3.96
N ASN A 58 -7.22 -9.95 2.88
CA ASN A 58 -5.76 -10.07 2.82
C ASN A 58 -5.03 -9.22 3.87
N VAL A 59 -5.53 -8.00 4.16
CA VAL A 59 -4.98 -7.16 5.23
C VAL A 59 -5.18 -7.80 6.60
N PHE A 60 -6.35 -8.38 6.85
CA PHE A 60 -6.62 -9.10 8.09
C PHE A 60 -5.72 -10.33 8.25
N ASP A 61 -5.57 -11.14 7.20
CA ASP A 61 -4.67 -12.28 7.20
C ASP A 61 -3.23 -11.85 7.45
N PHE A 62 -2.76 -10.78 6.80
CA PHE A 62 -1.42 -10.24 7.03
C PHE A 62 -1.24 -9.71 8.47
N PHE A 63 -2.26 -9.08 9.04
CA PHE A 63 -2.18 -8.46 10.37
C PHE A 63 -2.30 -9.47 11.51
N LEU A 64 -3.13 -10.51 11.34
CA LEU A 64 -3.41 -11.53 12.38
C LEU A 64 -2.40 -12.68 12.37
N ASN A 65 -1.75 -12.96 11.24
CA ASN A 65 -0.74 -14.02 11.12
C ASN A 65 0.69 -13.53 11.38
N GLN A 66 0.88 -12.45 12.16
CA GLN A 66 2.20 -11.93 12.56
C GLN A 66 2.83 -12.67 13.75
#